data_AF-A0A2D6ST11-F1
#
_entry.id   AF-A0A2D6ST11-F1
#
_cell.length_a   1.000
_cell.length_b   1.000
_cell.length_c   1.000
_cell.angle_alpha   90.00
_cell.angle_beta   90.00
_cell.angle_gamma   90.00
#
_symmetry.space_group_name_H-M   'P 1'
#
loop_
_entity.id
_entity.type
_entity.pdbx_description
1 polymer ?
#
loop_
_entity_poly.entity_id
_entity_poly.type
_entity_poly.pdbx_seq_one_letter_code
_entity_poly.pdbx_strand_id
1 'polypeptide(L)'
;MAAPPTFDLRDGDRVVLLGATTIERAQSFGFLETELVRRFPDRDLVFRNLGWSGDTVWTESRGIFDPPAKGYARMLEHVARLKPTVIVLAYGSNESFAGKAGLKAFEEQLQKLVTDLSATGARFVLVSPHLVPKLAPPGPTPPRTTPT
;
A
#
# COMPACT_ATOMS: atom_id res chain seq x y z
N MET A 1 -19.34 18.70 7.94
CA MET A 1 -18.54 17.47 8.18
C MET A 1 -17.74 17.69 9.44
N ALA A 2 -17.75 16.75 10.39
CA ALA A 2 -16.89 16.84 11.57
C ALA A 2 -15.42 16.82 11.13
N ALA A 3 -14.55 17.57 11.82
CA ALA A 3 -13.11 17.49 11.59
C ALA A 3 -12.67 16.04 11.81
N PRO A 4 -11.84 15.47 10.90
CA PRO A 4 -11.37 14.11 11.09
C PRO A 4 -10.64 14.00 12.43
N PRO A 5 -10.75 12.86 13.13
CA PRO A 5 -10.05 12.67 14.39
C PRO A 5 -8.55 12.92 14.19
N THR A 6 -7.96 13.69 15.09
CA THR A 6 -6.52 13.98 15.05
C THR A 6 -5.75 12.68 15.21
N PHE A 7 -5.03 12.28 14.17
CA PHE A 7 -4.08 11.18 14.25
C PHE A 7 -2.73 11.73 14.76
N ASP A 8 -2.16 11.09 15.78
CA ASP A 8 -0.84 11.43 16.31
C ASP A 8 0.04 10.19 16.43
N LEU A 9 1.32 10.33 16.12
CA LEU A 9 2.32 9.30 16.40
C LEU A 9 2.66 9.35 17.89
N ARG A 10 2.87 8.20 18.51
CA ARG A 10 3.17 8.08 19.94
C ARG A 10 4.61 7.62 20.10
N ASP A 11 5.22 7.97 21.22
CA ASP A 11 6.52 7.42 21.58
C ASP A 11 6.47 5.87 21.57
N GLY A 12 7.51 5.25 21.02
CA GLY A 12 7.58 3.80 20.81
C GLY A 12 6.72 3.25 19.66
N ASP A 13 6.10 4.10 18.83
CA ASP A 13 5.29 3.63 17.70
C ASP A 13 6.12 2.84 16.69
N ARG A 14 5.57 1.70 16.27
CA ARG A 14 6.11 0.86 15.21
C ARG A 14 5.19 0.92 14.01
N VAL A 15 5.61 1.72 13.05
CA VAL A 15 4.86 2.10 11.86
C VAL A 15 5.20 1.15 10.73
N VAL A 16 4.22 0.36 10.32
CA VAL A 16 4.32 -0.47 9.12
C VAL A 16 3.69 0.26 7.95
N LEU A 17 4.48 0.50 6.90
CA LEU A 17 3.99 1.01 5.63
C LEU A 17 3.64 -0.18 4.74
N LEU A 18 2.37 -0.36 4.42
CA LEU A 18 1.87 -1.49 3.62
C LEU A 18 1.13 -0.97 2.39
N GLY A 19 1.51 -1.45 1.21
CA GLY A 19 0.90 -0.99 -0.04
C GLY A 19 1.59 -1.53 -1.29
N ALA A 20 1.17 -0.99 -2.43
CA ALA A 20 1.73 -1.30 -3.73
C ALA A 20 3.04 -0.52 -3.99
N THR A 21 3.34 -0.28 -5.27
CA THR A 21 4.57 0.36 -5.76
C THR A 21 4.89 1.69 -5.07
N THR A 22 3.90 2.53 -4.74
CA THR A 22 4.15 3.82 -4.07
C THR A 22 4.88 3.64 -2.73
N ILE A 23 4.43 2.68 -1.91
CA ILE A 23 5.07 2.39 -0.63
C ILE A 23 6.41 1.71 -0.86
N GLU A 24 6.46 0.71 -1.74
CA GLU A 24 7.70 0.00 -2.05
C GLU A 24 8.81 0.97 -2.49
N ARG A 25 8.49 1.97 -3.32
CA ARG A 25 9.47 2.96 -3.79
C ARG A 25 9.88 3.98 -2.74
N ALA A 26 9.06 4.26 -1.73
CA ALA A 26 9.38 5.19 -0.66
C ALA A 26 10.68 4.79 0.09
N GLN A 27 10.98 3.48 0.14
CA GLN A 27 12.20 2.97 0.78
C GLN A 27 13.50 3.40 0.06
N SER A 28 13.42 3.85 -1.21
CA SER A 28 14.62 4.18 -1.99
C SER A 28 15.40 5.36 -1.41
N PHE A 29 14.71 6.29 -0.75
CA PHE A 29 15.31 7.52 -0.22
C PHE A 29 14.97 7.79 1.25
N GLY A 30 13.93 7.14 1.81
CA GLY A 30 13.59 7.27 3.24
C GLY A 30 13.16 8.67 3.69
N PHE A 31 12.68 9.50 2.75
CA PHE A 31 12.33 10.90 3.04
C PHE A 31 11.19 11.02 4.05
N LEU A 32 10.18 10.15 3.96
CA LEU A 32 9.03 10.20 4.85
C LEU A 32 9.44 9.91 6.29
N GLU A 33 10.19 8.83 6.49
CA GLU A 33 10.71 8.42 7.78
C GLU A 33 11.61 9.50 8.38
N THR A 34 12.49 10.08 7.57
CA THR A 34 13.41 11.15 7.98
C THR A 34 12.65 12.39 8.46
N GLU A 35 11.66 12.86 7.69
CA GLU A 35 10.88 14.03 8.07
C GLU A 35 10.03 13.78 9.32
N LEU A 36 9.48 12.57 9.49
CA LEU A 36 8.71 12.22 10.69
C LEU A 36 9.60 12.15 11.94
N VAL A 37 10.76 11.50 11.87
CA VAL A 37 11.72 11.46 12.99
C VAL A 37 12.20 12.87 13.34
N ARG A 38 12.48 13.72 12.33
CA ARG A 38 12.88 15.12 12.55
C ARG A 38 11.78 15.95 13.20
N ARG A 39 10.52 15.70 12.85
CA ARG A 39 9.36 16.44 13.38
C ARG A 39 9.02 16.04 14.83
N PHE A 40 9.36 14.81 15.21
CA PHE A 40 9.07 14.21 16.51
C PHE A 40 10.36 13.68 17.17
N PRO A 41 11.33 14.57 17.49
CA PRO A 41 12.64 14.17 17.99
C PRO A 41 12.59 13.53 19.40
N ASP A 42 11.48 13.69 20.10
CA ASP A 42 11.20 13.15 21.43
C ASP A 42 10.50 11.77 21.40
N ARG A 43 10.28 11.21 20.21
CA ARG A 43 9.57 9.93 20.03
C ARG A 43 10.49 8.89 19.39
N ASP A 44 10.59 7.71 20.01
CA ASP A 44 11.28 6.56 19.42
C ASP A 44 10.37 5.88 18.39
N LEU A 45 10.50 6.31 17.13
CA LEU A 45 9.69 5.83 16.01
C LEU A 45 10.44 4.78 15.20
N VAL A 46 9.83 3.61 15.01
CA VAL A 46 10.39 2.54 14.17
C VAL A 46 9.54 2.38 12.91
N PHE A 47 10.17 2.50 11.74
CA PHE A 47 9.50 2.31 10.46
C PHE A 47 9.88 0.97 9.80
N ARG A 48 8.89 0.33 9.18
CA ARG A 48 9.07 -0.88 8.38
C ARG A 48 8.28 -0.78 7.09
N ASN A 49 8.99 -0.82 5.98
CA ASN A 49 8.39 -0.85 4.65
C ASN A 49 8.05 -2.30 4.27
N LEU A 50 6.77 -2.58 4.07
CA LEU A 50 6.25 -3.85 3.54
C LEU A 50 5.55 -3.63 2.19
N GLY A 51 5.98 -2.63 1.43
CA GLY A 51 5.51 -2.39 0.08
C GLY A 51 5.95 -3.49 -0.89
N TRP A 52 5.10 -3.80 -1.87
CA TRP A 52 5.46 -4.72 -2.95
C TRP A 52 4.99 -4.15 -4.29
N SER A 53 5.91 -4.02 -5.24
CA SER A 53 5.61 -3.51 -6.58
C SER A 53 4.59 -4.40 -7.28
N GLY A 54 3.54 -3.78 -7.84
CA GLY A 54 2.47 -4.51 -8.54
C GLY A 54 1.46 -5.23 -7.63
N ASP A 55 1.53 -5.06 -6.30
CA ASP A 55 0.47 -5.57 -5.42
C ASP A 55 -0.88 -4.89 -5.68
N THR A 56 -1.94 -5.65 -5.44
CA THR A 56 -3.29 -5.14 -5.19
C THR A 56 -3.65 -5.39 -3.72
N VAL A 57 -4.84 -4.96 -3.29
CA VAL A 57 -5.41 -5.21 -1.95
C VAL A 57 -5.67 -6.71 -1.68
N TRP A 58 -5.62 -7.56 -2.71
CA TRP A 58 -5.64 -9.02 -2.60
C TRP A 58 -4.23 -9.62 -2.40
N THR A 59 -3.17 -8.86 -2.68
CA THR A 59 -1.74 -9.20 -2.43
C THR A 59 -1.28 -10.53 -3.08
N GLU A 60 -1.89 -10.89 -4.21
CA GLU A 60 -1.61 -12.11 -4.97
C GLU A 60 -0.16 -12.23 -5.41
N SER A 61 0.51 -11.11 -5.69
CA SER A 61 1.90 -11.07 -6.15
C SER A 61 2.89 -11.64 -5.12
N ARG A 62 2.48 -11.76 -3.85
CA ARG A 62 3.27 -12.36 -2.77
C ARG A 62 3.15 -13.89 -2.70
N GLY A 63 2.30 -14.48 -3.54
CA GLY A 63 2.22 -15.93 -3.75
C GLY A 63 3.47 -16.47 -4.45
N ILE A 64 4.14 -15.66 -5.28
CA ILE A 64 5.25 -16.05 -6.16
C ILE A 64 4.81 -17.22 -7.07
N PHE A 65 5.12 -18.46 -6.70
CA PHE A 65 4.72 -19.69 -7.41
C PHE A 65 3.56 -20.42 -6.74
N ASP A 66 3.11 -19.96 -5.56
CA ASP A 66 1.96 -20.50 -4.85
C ASP A 66 0.65 -19.81 -5.29
N PRO A 67 -0.51 -20.42 -4.97
CA PRO A 67 -1.81 -19.80 -5.20
C PRO A 67 -1.94 -18.42 -4.51
N PRO A 68 -2.72 -17.48 -5.08
CA PRO A 68 -2.92 -16.13 -4.55
C PRO A 68 -3.23 -16.06 -3.04
N ALA A 69 -4.05 -16.99 -2.55
CA ALA A 69 -4.42 -17.07 -1.13
C ALA A 69 -3.21 -17.23 -0.19
N LYS A 70 -2.14 -17.91 -0.62
CA LYS A 70 -0.90 -17.98 0.16
C LYS A 70 -0.15 -16.65 0.19
N GLY A 71 -0.23 -15.85 -0.87
CA GLY A 71 0.34 -14.50 -0.89
C GLY A 71 -0.29 -13.60 0.17
N TYR A 72 -1.62 -13.63 0.25
CA TYR A 72 -2.37 -12.92 1.28
C TYR A 72 -2.05 -13.41 2.70
N ALA A 73 -2.01 -14.73 2.91
CA ALA A 73 -1.64 -15.29 4.20
C ALA A 73 -0.22 -14.89 4.63
N ARG A 74 0.76 -14.91 3.72
CA ARG A 74 2.14 -14.45 3.98
C ARG A 74 2.20 -12.98 4.34
N MET A 75 1.42 -12.14 3.66
CA MET A 75 1.35 -10.71 3.99
C MET A 75 0.88 -10.52 5.44
N LEU A 76 -0.21 -11.18 5.84
CA LEU A 76 -0.70 -11.13 7.22
C LEU A 76 0.36 -11.60 8.22
N GLU A 77 1.05 -12.70 7.92
CA GLU A 77 2.12 -13.23 8.76
C GLU A 77 3.29 -12.24 8.91
N HIS A 78 3.75 -11.64 7.81
CA HIS A 78 4.81 -10.65 7.82
C HIS A 78 4.43 -9.41 8.64
N VAL A 79 3.20 -8.91 8.49
CA VAL A 79 2.71 -7.78 9.29
C VAL A 79 2.65 -8.16 10.77
N ALA A 80 2.09 -9.32 11.11
CA ALA A 80 1.98 -9.78 12.49
C ALA A 80 3.35 -9.92 13.17
N ARG A 81 4.36 -10.42 12.45
CA ARG A 81 5.75 -10.55 12.95
C ARG A 81 6.37 -9.21 13.33
N LEU A 82 6.02 -8.15 12.61
CA LEU A 82 6.48 -6.79 12.91
C LEU A 82 5.73 -6.16 14.10
N LYS A 83 4.65 -6.80 14.59
CA LYS A 83 3.73 -6.42 15.69
C LYS A 83 3.29 -4.92 15.73
N PRO A 84 2.95 -4.31 14.58
CA PRO A 84 2.79 -2.86 14.45
C PRO A 84 1.88 -2.23 15.50
N THR A 85 2.15 -0.97 15.84
CA THR A 85 1.19 -0.12 16.58
C THR A 85 0.44 0.82 15.65
N VAL A 86 0.99 1.07 14.46
CA VAL A 86 0.40 1.85 13.38
C VAL A 86 0.62 1.11 12.05
N ILE A 87 -0.43 1.02 11.24
CA ILE A 87 -0.34 0.53 9.87
C ILE A 87 -0.83 1.63 8.93
N VAL A 88 0.04 2.06 8.02
CA VAL A 88 -0.29 2.97 6.93
C VAL A 88 -0.60 2.11 5.70
N LEU A 89 -1.83 2.19 5.19
CA LEU A 89 -2.32 1.41 4.06
C LEU A 89 -2.42 2.29 2.82
N ALA A 90 -1.74 1.90 1.74
CA ALA A 90 -1.79 2.59 0.45
C ALA A 90 -2.00 1.60 -0.71
N TYR A 91 -3.28 1.29 -0.96
CA TYR A 91 -3.77 0.47 -2.07
C TYR A 91 -4.81 1.26 -2.89
N GLY A 92 -5.20 0.73 -4.04
CA GLY A 92 -6.24 1.31 -4.89
C GLY A 92 -5.73 1.78 -6.26
N SER A 93 -4.43 2.04 -6.42
CA SER A 93 -3.88 2.51 -7.71
C SER A 93 -3.99 1.44 -8.79
N ASN A 94 -3.65 0.19 -8.47
CA ASN A 94 -3.72 -0.92 -9.43
C ASN A 94 -5.18 -1.37 -9.67
N GLU A 95 -6.00 -1.30 -8.64
CA GLU A 95 -7.42 -1.64 -8.67
C GLU A 95 -8.23 -0.63 -9.48
N SER A 96 -7.78 0.64 -9.53
CA SER A 96 -8.46 1.70 -10.29
C SER A 96 -8.56 1.42 -11.79
N PHE A 97 -7.68 0.59 -12.35
CA PHE A 97 -7.71 0.21 -13.77
C PHE A 97 -8.94 -0.62 -14.15
N ALA A 98 -9.58 -1.30 -13.19
CA ALA A 98 -10.87 -1.97 -13.41
C ALA A 98 -12.05 -0.96 -13.52
N GLY A 99 -11.80 0.34 -13.31
CA GLY A 99 -12.80 1.39 -13.38
C GLY A 99 -13.94 1.21 -12.38
N LYS A 100 -15.09 1.83 -12.65
CA LYS A 100 -16.26 1.77 -11.76
C LYS A 100 -16.75 0.34 -11.49
N ALA A 101 -16.55 -0.58 -12.45
CA ALA A 101 -16.96 -1.98 -12.30
C ALA A 101 -16.18 -2.72 -11.20
N GLY A 102 -14.92 -2.33 -10.95
CA GLY A 102 -14.08 -2.92 -9.90
C GLY A 102 -14.26 -2.32 -8.51
N LEU A 103 -14.96 -1.19 -8.37
CA LEU A 103 -15.03 -0.42 -7.12
C LEU A 103 -15.59 -1.25 -5.95
N LYS A 104 -16.71 -1.93 -6.17
CA LYS A 104 -17.35 -2.74 -5.13
C LYS A 104 -16.43 -3.84 -4.60
N ALA A 105 -15.77 -4.55 -5.51
CA ALA A 105 -14.84 -5.63 -5.14
C ALA A 105 -13.62 -5.09 -4.36
N PHE A 106 -13.11 -3.92 -4.75
CA PHE A 106 -12.05 -3.24 -4.03
C PHE A 106 -12.47 -2.83 -2.61
N GLU A 107 -13.66 -2.23 -2.46
CA GLU A 107 -14.19 -1.82 -1.14
C GLU A 107 -14.36 -3.02 -0.20
N GLU A 108 -14.96 -4.10 -0.69
CA GLU A 108 -15.15 -5.35 0.07
C GLU A 108 -13.80 -5.95 0.51
N GLN A 109 -12.82 -6.01 -0.39
CA GLN A 109 -11.50 -6.56 -0.07
C GLN A 109 -10.70 -5.63 0.85
N LEU A 110 -10.78 -4.30 0.68
CA LEU A 110 -10.12 -3.35 1.57
C LEU A 110 -10.70 -3.43 2.99
N GLN A 111 -12.03 -3.55 3.11
CA GLN A 111 -12.68 -3.75 4.39
C GLN A 111 -12.20 -5.05 5.05
N LYS A 112 -12.16 -6.16 4.27
CA LYS A 112 -11.62 -7.44 4.75
C LYS A 112 -10.17 -7.31 5.23
N LEU A 113 -9.32 -6.62 4.48
CA LEU A 113 -7.92 -6.39 4.84
C LEU A 113 -7.80 -5.64 6.17
N VAL A 114 -8.56 -4.56 6.35
CA VAL A 114 -8.58 -3.80 7.61
C VAL A 114 -9.06 -4.66 8.77
N THR A 115 -10.11 -5.46 8.57
CA THR A 115 -10.62 -6.39 9.57
C THR A 115 -9.56 -7.44 9.95
N ASP A 116 -8.92 -8.08 8.99
CA ASP A 116 -7.90 -9.10 9.27
C ASP A 116 -6.68 -8.50 10.00
N LEU A 117 -6.23 -7.31 9.58
CA LEU A 117 -5.11 -6.62 10.22
C LEU A 117 -5.45 -6.07 11.60
N SER A 118 -6.73 -5.87 11.93
CA SER A 118 -7.14 -5.37 13.25
C SER A 118 -6.74 -6.30 14.40
N ALA A 119 -6.50 -7.59 14.10
CA ALA A 119 -5.97 -8.56 15.05
C ALA A 119 -4.59 -8.17 15.62
N THR A 120 -3.86 -7.26 14.96
CA THR A 120 -2.60 -6.70 15.47
C THR A 120 -2.79 -5.68 16.60
N GLY A 121 -4.00 -5.12 16.78
CA GLY A 121 -4.26 -4.00 17.67
C GLY A 121 -3.73 -2.65 17.16
N ALA A 122 -3.22 -2.59 15.93
CA ALA A 122 -2.68 -1.38 15.35
C ALA A 122 -3.76 -0.34 15.00
N ARG A 123 -3.37 0.93 15.01
CA ARG A 123 -4.16 2.04 14.47
C ARG A 123 -3.91 2.16 12.96
N PHE A 124 -4.93 2.49 12.19
CA PHE A 124 -4.84 2.57 10.73
C PHE A 124 -4.78 4.00 10.23
N VAL A 125 -3.92 4.23 9.23
CA VAL A 125 -3.94 5.42 8.38
C VAL A 125 -4.19 4.95 6.95
N LEU A 126 -5.30 5.38 6.35
CA LEU A 126 -5.61 5.07 4.95
C LEU A 126 -5.09 6.21 4.06
N VAL A 127 -4.26 5.86 3.09
CA VAL A 127 -3.75 6.79 2.07
C VAL A 127 -4.51 6.53 0.79
N SER A 128 -5.21 7.56 0.31
CA SER A 128 -5.90 7.52 -0.97
C SER A 128 -4.91 7.26 -2.13
N PRO A 129 -5.27 6.42 -3.12
CA PRO A 129 -4.43 6.23 -4.29
C PRO A 129 -4.29 7.55 -5.07
N HIS A 130 -3.12 7.75 -5.69
CA HIS A 130 -2.90 8.90 -6.55
C HIS A 130 -3.67 8.76 -7.86
N LEU A 131 -4.09 9.90 -8.41
CA LEU A 131 -4.72 9.97 -9.72
C LEU A 131 -3.70 9.57 -10.80
N VAL A 132 -4.05 8.59 -11.63
CA VAL A 132 -3.33 8.29 -12.86
C VAL A 132 -4.00 9.08 -13.99
N PRO A 133 -3.32 10.10 -14.59
CA PRO A 133 -3.90 10.85 -15.69
C PRO A 133 -4.16 9.93 -16.88
N LYS A 134 -5.24 10.21 -17.62
CA LYS A 134 -5.51 9.50 -18.87
C LYS A 134 -4.39 9.81 -19.86
N LEU A 135 -3.60 8.80 -20.21
CA LEU A 135 -2.56 8.95 -21.23
C LEU A 135 -3.21 9.23 -22.59
N ALA A 136 -2.58 10.08 -23.40
CA ALA A 136 -2.95 10.22 -24.79
C ALA A 136 -2.88 8.84 -25.48
N PRO A 137 -3.77 8.53 -26.44
CA PRO A 137 -3.66 7.30 -27.19
C PRO A 137 -2.26 7.19 -27.80
N PRO A 138 -1.67 5.99 -27.86
CA PRO A 138 -0.38 5.80 -28.51
C PRO A 138 -0.47 6.34 -29.94
N GLY A 139 0.62 6.96 -30.40
CA GLY A 139 0.74 7.41 -31.79
C GLY A 139 0.51 6.25 -32.77
N PRO A 140 0.27 6.55 -34.06
CA PRO A 140 0.08 5.52 -35.07
C PRO A 140 1.26 4.54 -35.07
N THR A 141 0.95 3.24 -35.13
CA THR A 141 1.97 2.20 -35.25
C THR A 141 2.78 2.44 -36.52
N PRO A 142 4.13 2.52 -36.46
CA PRO A 142 4.94 2.64 -37.67
C PRO A 142 4.70 1.43 -38.58
N PRO A 143 4.74 1.61 -39.92
CA PRO A 143 4.56 0.51 -40.85
C PRO A 143 5.63 -0.56 -40.60
N ARG A 144 5.22 -1.84 -40.57
CA ARG A 144 6.13 -2.96 -40.46
C ARG A 144 7.02 -2.97 -41.72
N THR A 145 8.31 -2.69 -41.57
CA THR A 145 9.27 -2.85 -42.66
C THR A 145 9.51 -4.34 -42.86
N THR A 146 9.18 -4.86 -44.04
CA THR A 146 9.59 -6.20 -44.43
C THR A 146 11.09 -6.15 -44.77
N PRO A 147 11.93 -7.02 -44.20
CA PRO A 147 13.33 -7.10 -44.63
C PRO A 147 13.38 -7.46 -46.12
N THR A 148 14.25 -6.75 -46.86
CA THR A 148 14.54 -6.97 -48.30
C THR A 148 15.50 -8.14 -48.49
#